data_AF-A0A959PX41-F1
#
_entry.id   AF-A0A959PX41-F1
#
_cell.length_a   1.000
_cell.length_b   1.000
_cell.length_c   1.000
_cell.angle_alpha   90.00
_cell.angle_beta   90.00
_cell.angle_gamma   90.00
#
_symmetry.space_group_name_H-M   'P 1'
#
loop_
_entity.id
_entity.type
_entity.pdbx_description
1 polymer ?
#
loop_
_entity_poly.entity_id
_entity_poly.type
_entity_poly.pdbx_seq_one_letter_code
_entity_poly.pdbx_strand_id
1 'polypeptide(L)'
;MKCLLALLILIFFNTIEAQTFGGANAKWNFSYADFSSSGIVQWRTAGDTVISDNICKIFSKTYEITDFPADSVITGSYPDDVLYEDSGVVYWHNPELQVFDTLFWFGA
;
A
#
# COMPACT_ATOMS: atom_id res chain seq x y z
N MET A 1 -27.07 27.02 -29.31
CA MET A 1 -26.69 27.28 -27.90
C MET A 1 -27.06 26.17 -26.91
N LYS A 2 -28.14 25.40 -27.09
CA LYS A 2 -28.53 24.33 -26.15
C LYS A 2 -27.56 23.14 -26.07
N CYS A 3 -26.88 22.77 -27.16
CA CYS A 3 -25.87 21.69 -27.15
C CYS A 3 -24.56 22.05 -26.42
N LEU A 4 -24.22 23.34 -26.30
CA LEU A 4 -22.98 23.77 -25.64
C LEU A 4 -23.04 23.56 -24.12
N LEU A 5 -24.23 23.73 -23.54
CA LEU A 5 -24.47 23.53 -22.11
C LEU A 5 -24.40 22.04 -21.73
N ALA A 6 -24.88 21.14 -22.60
CA ALA A 6 -24.79 19.70 -22.39
C ALA A 6 -23.34 19.20 -22.44
N LEU A 7 -22.50 19.79 -23.31
CA LEU A 7 -21.09 19.45 -23.40
C LEU A 7 -20.32 19.89 -22.14
N LEU A 8 -20.64 21.07 -21.57
CA LEU A 8 -19.99 21.56 -20.36
C LEU A 8 -20.26 20.67 -19.13
N ILE A 9 -21.47 20.10 -19.01
CA ILE A 9 -21.84 19.23 -17.89
C ILE A 9 -21.09 17.89 -17.92
N LEU A 10 -20.76 17.37 -19.10
CA LEU A 10 -20.04 16.11 -19.28
C LEU A 10 -18.56 16.18 -18.88
N ILE A 11 -17.95 17.38 -18.86
CA ILE A 11 -16.52 17.53 -18.53
C ILE A 11 -16.27 17.48 -17.02
N PHE A 12 -17.28 17.78 -16.18
CA PHE A 12 -17.14 17.80 -14.71
C PHE A 12 -17.20 16.41 -14.05
N PHE A 13 -17.59 15.35 -14.76
CA PHE A 13 -17.70 14.00 -14.18
C PHE A 13 -16.47 13.13 -14.37
N ASN A 14 -15.40 13.64 -14.97
CA ASN A 14 -14.11 12.95 -14.96
C ASN A 14 -13.38 13.29 -13.66
N THR A 15 -13.97 12.92 -12.52
CA THR A 15 -13.19 12.74 -11.31
C THR A 15 -12.27 11.58 -11.60
N ILE A 16 -11.01 11.91 -11.91
CA ILE A 16 -9.92 10.95 -11.97
C ILE A 16 -9.99 10.19 -10.65
N GLU A 17 -10.34 8.91 -10.67
CA GLU A 17 -10.16 8.08 -9.50
C GLU A 17 -8.66 8.10 -9.22
N ALA A 18 -8.26 8.85 -8.20
CA ALA A 18 -6.93 8.76 -7.64
C ALA A 18 -6.69 7.28 -7.35
N GLN A 19 -5.57 6.74 -7.81
CA GLN A 19 -5.22 5.35 -7.55
C GLN A 19 -5.23 5.14 -6.04
N THR A 20 -6.19 4.37 -5.54
CA THR A 20 -6.30 4.14 -4.10
C THR A 20 -5.25 3.10 -3.69
N PHE A 21 -4.34 3.50 -2.83
CA PHE A 21 -3.42 2.58 -2.19
C PHE A 21 -4.22 1.68 -1.25
N GLY A 22 -3.94 0.36 -1.23
CA GLY A 22 -4.59 -0.46 -0.21
C GLY A 22 -6.01 -0.94 -0.54
N GLY A 23 -6.43 -1.02 -1.81
CA GLY A 23 -7.79 -1.46 -2.18
C GLY A 23 -8.28 -2.69 -1.39
N ALA A 24 -9.61 -2.84 -1.24
CA ALA A 24 -10.18 -3.95 -0.48
C ALA A 24 -9.71 -5.30 -1.04
N ASN A 25 -9.17 -6.18 -0.18
CA ASN A 25 -8.58 -7.47 -0.55
C ASN A 25 -7.36 -7.38 -1.49
N ALA A 26 -6.71 -6.22 -1.59
CA ALA A 26 -5.51 -6.08 -2.39
C ALA A 26 -4.39 -6.99 -1.89
N LYS A 27 -3.66 -7.54 -2.86
CA LYS A 27 -2.55 -8.46 -2.64
C LYS A 27 -1.42 -8.08 -3.59
N TRP A 28 -0.25 -7.80 -3.03
CA TRP A 28 0.98 -7.56 -3.79
C TRP A 28 2.00 -8.65 -3.51
N ASN A 29 2.74 -9.03 -4.53
CA ASN A 29 3.89 -9.92 -4.40
C ASN A 29 5.10 -9.16 -4.94
N PHE A 30 6.15 -9.09 -4.13
CA PHE A 30 7.40 -8.43 -4.43
C PHE A 30 8.48 -9.49 -4.50
N SER A 31 9.30 -9.45 -5.54
CA SER A 31 10.54 -10.21 -5.54
C SER A 31 11.50 -9.61 -4.52
N TYR A 32 12.06 -10.45 -3.67
CA TYR A 32 13.13 -10.11 -2.76
C TYR A 32 14.41 -10.76 -3.27
N ALA A 33 15.51 -10.00 -3.29
CA ALA A 33 16.83 -10.52 -3.60
C ALA A 33 17.88 -9.69 -2.87
N ASP A 34 18.79 -10.36 -2.18
CA ASP A 34 20.02 -9.79 -1.66
C ASP A 34 21.22 -10.67 -2.05
N PHE A 35 22.38 -10.43 -1.42
CA PHE A 35 23.60 -11.17 -1.76
C PHE A 35 23.52 -12.68 -1.43
N SER A 36 22.77 -13.06 -0.41
CA SER A 36 22.75 -14.42 0.13
C SER A 36 21.37 -15.07 0.08
N SER A 37 20.35 -14.41 -0.44
CA SER A 37 19.00 -14.95 -0.42
C SER A 37 18.10 -14.33 -1.49
N SER A 38 17.07 -15.07 -1.89
CA SER A 38 16.09 -14.60 -2.87
C SER A 38 14.73 -15.25 -2.66
N GLY A 39 13.65 -14.57 -3.00
CA GLY A 39 12.32 -15.13 -2.84
C GLY A 39 11.21 -14.13 -3.10
N ILE A 40 10.08 -14.34 -2.42
CA ILE A 40 8.87 -13.54 -2.59
C ILE A 40 8.43 -13.02 -1.22
N VAL A 41 8.17 -11.72 -1.16
CA VAL A 41 7.45 -11.08 -0.05
C VAL A 41 6.04 -10.78 -0.53
N GLN A 42 5.05 -11.17 0.25
CA GLN A 42 3.65 -10.95 -0.04
C GLN A 42 3.06 -9.97 0.96
N TRP A 43 2.38 -8.94 0.46
CA TRP A 43 1.57 -8.02 1.24
C TRP A 43 0.10 -8.24 0.95
N ARG A 44 -0.72 -8.19 1.99
CA ARG A 44 -2.18 -8.23 1.86
C ARG A 44 -2.85 -7.28 2.83
N THR A 45 -3.95 -6.68 2.42
CA THR A 45 -4.83 -5.96 3.34
C THR A 45 -5.44 -6.95 4.34
N ALA A 46 -5.24 -6.71 5.63
CA ALA A 46 -5.71 -7.55 6.74
C ALA A 46 -6.95 -6.97 7.44
N GLY A 47 -7.22 -5.68 7.24
CA GLY A 47 -8.37 -4.98 7.80
C GLY A 47 -8.15 -3.48 7.78
N ASP A 48 -9.12 -2.76 8.35
CA ASP A 48 -9.05 -1.32 8.53
C ASP A 48 -8.98 -1.01 10.04
N THR A 49 -8.39 0.13 10.40
CA THR A 49 -8.32 0.64 11.78
C THR A 49 -8.41 2.17 11.78
N VAL A 50 -8.55 2.79 12.94
CA VAL A 50 -8.52 4.25 13.10
C VAL A 50 -7.44 4.64 14.08
N ILE A 51 -6.52 5.51 13.65
CA ILE A 51 -5.45 6.07 14.49
C ILE A 51 -5.43 7.58 14.26
N SER A 52 -5.53 8.35 15.35
CA SER A 52 -5.50 9.83 15.31
C SER A 52 -6.45 10.41 14.26
N ASP A 53 -7.69 9.91 14.25
CA ASP A 53 -8.78 10.26 13.31
C ASP A 53 -8.56 9.91 11.83
N ASN A 54 -7.46 9.22 11.48
CA ASN A 54 -7.23 8.73 10.13
C ASN A 54 -7.77 7.30 9.97
N ILE A 55 -8.53 7.06 8.89
CA ILE A 55 -8.92 5.71 8.48
C ILE A 55 -7.71 5.05 7.84
N CYS A 56 -7.16 4.08 8.53
CA CYS A 56 -5.94 3.38 8.15
C CYS A 56 -6.25 1.95 7.73
N LYS A 57 -5.30 1.35 7.01
CA LYS A 57 -5.31 -0.03 6.56
C LYS A 57 -4.18 -0.80 7.21
N ILE A 58 -4.49 -1.99 7.69
CA ILE A 58 -3.52 -2.93 8.24
C ILE A 58 -3.03 -3.81 7.09
N PHE A 59 -1.72 -3.90 6.91
CA PHE A 59 -1.08 -4.78 5.93
C PHE A 59 -0.31 -5.87 6.63
N SER A 60 -0.70 -7.11 6.35
CA SER A 60 0.02 -8.28 6.81
C SER A 60 1.03 -8.72 5.76
N LYS A 61 2.23 -9.06 6.20
CA LYS A 61 3.39 -9.31 5.34
C LYS A 61 3.96 -10.69 5.63
N THR A 62 3.97 -11.56 4.63
CA THR A 62 4.61 -12.88 4.72
C THR A 62 5.75 -12.98 3.72
N TYR A 63 6.70 -13.87 3.98
CA TYR A 63 7.82 -14.12 3.09
C TYR A 63 8.09 -15.61 2.92
N GLU A 64 8.59 -15.96 1.75
CA GLU A 64 9.15 -17.25 1.41
C GLU A 64 10.44 -16.98 0.64
N ILE A 65 11.58 -17.27 1.26
CA ILE A 65 12.91 -16.88 0.78
C ILE A 65 13.83 -18.09 0.82
N THR A 66 14.54 -18.34 -0.28
CA THR A 66 15.64 -19.30 -0.33
C THR A 66 16.91 -18.65 0.21
N ASP A 67 17.49 -19.25 1.24
CA ASP A 67 18.77 -18.87 1.85
C ASP A 67 19.93 -19.63 1.21
N PHE A 68 20.94 -18.90 0.76
CA PHE A 68 22.15 -19.42 0.13
C PHE A 68 23.37 -19.21 1.05
N PRO A 69 24.25 -20.22 1.20
CA PRO A 69 24.36 -21.44 0.40
C PRO A 69 23.57 -22.62 0.95
N ALA A 70 22.77 -22.43 2.01
CA ALA A 70 22.06 -23.52 2.68
C ALA A 70 21.03 -24.24 1.78
N ASP A 71 20.63 -23.59 0.68
CA ASP A 71 19.59 -24.04 -0.27
C ASP A 71 18.30 -24.42 0.46
N SER A 72 17.99 -23.65 1.51
CA SER A 72 16.85 -23.89 2.38
C SER A 72 15.81 -22.80 2.20
N VAL A 73 14.53 -23.17 2.19
CA VAL A 73 13.42 -22.21 2.13
C VAL A 73 13.03 -21.81 3.54
N ILE A 74 13.13 -20.53 3.84
CA ILE A 74 12.69 -19.91 5.07
C ILE A 74 11.34 -19.23 4.79
N THR A 75 10.33 -19.57 5.59
CA THR A 75 9.04 -18.89 5.58
C THR A 75 8.79 -18.17 6.88
N GLY A 76 8.06 -17.06 6.82
CA GLY A 76 7.69 -16.32 8.01
C GLY A 76 6.80 -15.12 7.73
N SER A 77 6.66 -14.29 8.76
CA SER A 77 5.87 -13.06 8.72
C SER A 77 6.68 -11.91 9.31
N TYR A 78 6.49 -10.72 8.76
CA TYR A 78 6.93 -9.47 9.40
C TYR A 78 5.80 -8.92 10.28
N PRO A 79 6.09 -7.99 11.20
CA PRO A 79 5.05 -7.20 11.86
C PRO A 79 4.13 -6.53 10.84
N ASP A 80 2.87 -6.39 11.21
CA ASP A 80 1.89 -5.69 10.38
C ASP A 80 2.25 -4.21 10.25
N ASP A 81 2.06 -3.65 9.06
CA ASP A 81 2.15 -2.21 8.84
C ASP A 81 0.77 -1.57 8.92
N VAL A 82 0.70 -0.33 9.41
CA VAL A 82 -0.53 0.47 9.35
C VAL A 82 -0.26 1.67 8.45
N LEU A 83 -0.98 1.76 7.35
CA LEU A 83 -0.83 2.81 6.36
C LEU A 83 -2.14 3.55 6.14
N TYR A 84 -2.09 4.84 5.86
CA TYR A 84 -3.21 5.55 5.24
C TYR A 84 -2.73 6.37 4.06
N GLU A 85 -3.65 6.66 3.15
CA GLU A 85 -3.41 7.55 2.03
C GLU A 85 -4.21 8.82 2.25
N ASP A 86 -3.57 9.97 2.11
CA ASP A 86 -4.24 11.26 1.99
C ASP A 86 -3.64 12.03 0.82
N SER A 87 -4.51 12.42 -0.12
CA SER A 87 -4.17 13.29 -1.24
C SER A 87 -2.96 12.80 -2.06
N GLY A 88 -2.86 11.48 -2.26
CA GLY A 88 -1.77 10.84 -3.01
C GLY A 88 -0.45 10.67 -2.24
N VAL A 89 -0.42 10.98 -0.95
CA VAL A 89 0.69 10.68 -0.04
C VAL A 89 0.31 9.46 0.80
N VAL A 90 1.15 8.43 0.77
CA VAL A 90 1.04 7.25 1.63
C VAL A 90 1.86 7.49 2.88
N TYR A 91 1.20 7.42 4.03
CA TYR A 91 1.82 7.56 5.34
C TYR A 91 1.92 6.20 6.01
N TRP A 92 3.04 5.93 6.67
CA TRP A 92 3.26 4.76 7.50
C TRP A 92 3.25 5.13 8.98
N HIS A 93 2.55 4.33 9.79
CA HIS A 93 2.54 4.49 11.23
C HIS A 93 3.80 3.87 11.85
N ASN A 94 4.60 4.70 12.52
CA ASN A 94 5.69 4.22 13.36
C ASN A 94 5.13 3.83 14.74
N PRO A 95 5.07 2.52 15.09
CA PRO A 95 4.48 2.08 16.34
C PRO A 95 5.31 2.43 17.59
N GLU A 96 6.62 2.69 17.45
CA GLU A 96 7.48 3.04 18.59
C GLU A 96 7.29 4.50 19.00
N LEU A 97 7.12 5.38 18.02
CA LEU A 97 6.98 6.82 18.23
C LEU A 97 5.51 7.27 18.25
N GLN A 98 4.58 6.41 17.86
CA GLN A 98 3.15 6.70 17.76
C GLN A 98 2.85 7.89 16.81
N VAL A 99 3.62 8.02 15.74
CA VAL A 99 3.47 9.07 14.72
C VAL A 99 3.38 8.49 13.32
N PHE A 100 2.90 9.29 12.38
CA PHE A 100 2.91 8.96 10.96
C PHE A 100 4.09 9.63 10.26
N ASP A 101 4.75 8.89 9.39
CA ASP A 101 5.81 9.37 8.51
C ASP A 101 5.44 9.13 7.04
N THR A 102 6.00 9.93 6.13
CA THR A 102 5.73 9.77 4.70
C THR A 102 6.49 8.57 4.16
N LEU A 103 5.75 7.56 3.69
CA LEU A 103 6.32 6.38 3.04
C LEU A 103 6.55 6.62 1.54
N PHE A 104 5.57 7.23 0.88
CA PHE A 104 5.59 7.44 -0.57
C PHE A 104 4.69 8.61 -0.98
N TRP A 105 5.02 9.31 -2.07
CA TRP A 105 4.19 10.36 -2.64
C TRP A 105 4.05 10.17 -4.14
N PHE A 106 2.83 9.88 -4.61
CA PHE A 106 2.53 9.65 -6.03
C PHE A 106 2.64 10.90 -6.90
N GLY A 107 2.66 12.10 -6.29
CA GLY A 107 2.71 13.39 -6.97
C GLY A 107 4.05 14.12 -6.92
N ALA A 108 5.10 13.47 -6.38
CA ALA A 108 6.46 14.01 -6.34
C ALA A 108 7.14 14.02 -7.71
#